data_AF-H5XZ89-F1
#
_entry.id   AF-H5XZ89-F1
#
_cell.length_a   1.000
_cell.length_b   1.000
_cell.length_c   1.000
_cell.angle_alpha   90.00
_cell.angle_beta   90.00
_cell.angle_gamma   90.00
#
_symmetry.space_group_name_H-M   'P 1'
#
loop_
_entity.id
_entity.type
_entity.pdbx_description
1 polymer ?
#
loop_
_entity_poly.entity_id
_entity_poly.type
_entity_poly.pdbx_seq_one_letter_code
_entity_poly.pdbx_strand_id
1 'polypeptide(L)'
;MSGANYEIHKREGYSDPSPYPEIKVQGPNLHYAELLMDDYAGIVSEFTAINQYLYHYFFFKDYDKKLGELLENISISEMLHMEILAELIKKLGGKPVIRGSYSTSGNFWVGSYIYYGSNLCEQLRADINAEYKAIEEYQKHIHSIADPYIKAILHRIILDEKVHIHLFNQALAQFCTVFPK
;
A
#
# COMPACT_ATOMS: atom_id res chain seq x y z
N MET A 1 9.08 24.37 -0.01
CA MET A 1 9.91 23.20 0.33
C MET A 1 9.20 22.43 1.42
N SER A 2 8.64 21.28 1.07
CA SER A 2 8.35 20.20 2.01
C SER A 2 8.54 18.92 1.20
N GLY A 3 9.71 18.29 1.30
CA GLY A 3 9.82 16.90 0.86
C GLY A 3 9.01 16.05 1.83
N ALA A 4 8.44 14.93 1.37
CA ALA A 4 7.82 13.96 2.27
C ALA A 4 8.82 13.62 3.38
N ASN A 5 8.36 13.71 4.63
CA ASN A 5 9.21 13.35 5.75
C ASN A 5 9.09 11.84 5.96
N TYR A 6 9.99 11.10 5.30
CA TYR A 6 10.05 9.65 5.36
C TYR A 6 10.08 9.07 6.79
N GLU A 7 10.44 9.87 7.80
CA GLU A 7 10.56 9.41 9.18
C GLU A 7 9.23 9.43 9.95
N ILE A 8 8.18 10.12 9.50
CA ILE A 8 6.92 10.24 10.27
C ILE A 8 6.20 8.89 10.37
N HIS A 9 6.11 8.19 9.25
CA HIS A 9 5.36 6.94 9.11
C HIS A 9 6.25 5.71 8.99
N LYS A 10 7.58 5.86 9.09
CA LYS A 10 8.51 4.72 9.15
C LYS A 10 8.20 3.85 10.37
N ARG A 11 8.14 2.54 10.15
CA ARG A 11 7.92 1.53 11.17
C ARG A 11 9.00 0.46 11.08
N GLU A 12 9.95 0.50 12.00
CA GLU A 12 11.05 -0.47 12.06
C GLU A 12 10.49 -1.90 12.18
N GLY A 13 10.97 -2.80 11.32
CA GLY A 13 10.49 -4.19 11.25
C GLY A 13 9.23 -4.40 10.40
N TYR A 14 8.60 -3.33 9.92
CA TYR A 14 7.40 -3.36 9.05
C TYR A 14 7.65 -2.71 7.68
N SER A 15 8.91 -2.47 7.34
CA SER A 15 9.35 -1.98 6.04
C SER A 15 10.77 -2.44 5.77
N ASP A 16 11.17 -2.47 4.50
CA ASP A 16 12.54 -2.77 4.12
C ASP A 16 13.50 -1.70 4.71
N PRO A 17 14.69 -2.07 5.21
CA PRO A 17 15.58 -1.10 5.85
C PRO A 17 16.29 -0.16 4.87
N SER A 18 16.25 -0.45 3.56
CA SER A 18 16.90 0.40 2.56
C SER A 18 16.26 1.79 2.52
N PRO A 19 17.06 2.86 2.31
CA PRO A 19 16.54 4.21 2.29
C PRO A 19 15.64 4.44 1.07
N TYR A 20 14.62 5.28 1.22
CA TYR A 20 13.88 5.77 0.08
C TYR A 20 14.73 6.73 -0.77
N PRO A 21 14.65 6.64 -2.11
CA PRO A 21 15.29 7.62 -2.98
C PRO A 21 14.59 8.98 -2.84
N GLU A 22 15.20 10.04 -3.38
CA GLU A 22 14.61 11.38 -3.37
C GLU A 22 13.31 11.43 -4.21
N ILE A 23 12.23 12.02 -3.68
CA ILE A 23 10.98 12.24 -4.44
C ILE A 23 11.16 13.36 -5.45
N LYS A 24 11.46 12.97 -6.69
CA LYS A 24 11.56 13.87 -7.84
C LYS A 24 11.07 13.20 -9.11
N VAL A 25 10.85 14.05 -10.11
CA VAL A 25 10.43 13.67 -11.46
C VAL A 25 11.26 14.47 -12.46
N GLN A 26 11.43 13.97 -13.68
CA GLN A 26 12.11 14.67 -14.76
C GLN A 26 11.36 15.93 -15.19
N GLY A 27 10.03 15.94 -15.05
CA GLY A 27 9.16 17.08 -15.30
C GLY A 27 7.68 16.71 -15.16
N PRO A 28 6.78 17.69 -15.32
CA PRO A 28 5.34 17.44 -15.30
C PRO A 28 4.91 16.44 -16.37
N ASN A 29 4.04 15.50 -16.01
CA ASN A 29 3.45 14.53 -16.93
C ASN A 29 2.12 14.01 -16.35
N LEU A 30 1.00 14.54 -16.85
CA LEU A 30 -0.32 14.19 -16.35
C LEU A 30 -0.69 12.72 -16.60
N HIS A 31 -0.17 12.09 -17.66
CA HIS A 31 -0.42 10.67 -17.89
C HIS A 31 0.20 9.81 -16.79
N TYR A 32 1.43 10.11 -16.38
CA TYR A 32 2.06 9.41 -15.26
C TYR A 32 1.35 9.71 -13.94
N ALA A 33 0.86 10.93 -13.74
CA ALA A 33 0.06 11.28 -12.57
C ALA A 33 -1.22 10.44 -12.48
N GLU A 34 -1.87 10.16 -13.61
CA GLU A 34 -3.07 9.32 -13.66
C GLU A 34 -2.78 7.84 -13.44
N LEU A 35 -1.64 7.32 -13.89
CA LEU A 35 -1.21 5.95 -13.53
C LEU A 35 -0.99 5.83 -12.02
N LEU A 36 -0.23 6.75 -11.43
CA LEU A 36 0.01 6.76 -9.98
C LEU A 36 -1.26 7.04 -9.16
N MET A 37 -2.30 7.62 -9.77
CA MET A 37 -3.60 7.82 -9.12
C MET A 37 -4.27 6.49 -8.78
N ASP A 38 -4.09 5.47 -9.64
CA ASP A 38 -4.58 4.12 -9.37
C ASP A 38 -3.85 3.48 -8.18
N ASP A 39 -2.53 3.63 -8.10
CA ASP A 39 -1.74 3.17 -6.93
C ASP A 39 -2.12 3.94 -5.65
N TYR A 40 -2.44 5.24 -5.77
CA TYR A 40 -2.78 6.11 -4.65
C TYR A 40 -4.15 5.78 -4.04
N ALA A 41 -5.21 5.79 -4.85
CA ALA A 41 -6.60 5.67 -4.37
C ALA A 41 -7.54 4.94 -5.35
N GLY A 42 -7.00 4.03 -6.17
CA GLY A 42 -7.76 3.10 -7.01
C GLY A 42 -8.37 1.92 -6.25
N ILE A 43 -8.72 0.86 -7.00
CA ILE A 43 -9.30 -0.37 -6.42
C ILE A 43 -8.27 -1.18 -5.63
N VAL A 44 -7.07 -1.35 -6.20
CA VAL A 44 -5.90 -1.93 -5.53
C VAL A 44 -4.92 -0.78 -5.36
N SER A 45 -4.80 -0.26 -4.15
CA SER A 45 -4.13 1.01 -3.89
C SER A 45 -3.74 1.14 -2.43
N GLU A 46 -2.86 2.09 -2.13
CA GLU A 46 -2.45 2.41 -0.77
C GLU A 46 -3.63 2.81 0.12
N PHE A 47 -4.52 3.66 -0.40
CA PHE A 47 -5.71 4.02 0.35
C PHE A 47 -6.62 2.82 0.65
N THR A 48 -6.71 1.84 -0.25
CA THR A 48 -7.47 0.60 0.00
C THR A 48 -6.77 -0.26 1.06
N ALA A 49 -5.45 -0.44 0.96
CA ALA A 49 -4.65 -1.21 1.91
C ALA A 49 -4.73 -0.62 3.33
N ILE A 50 -4.49 0.70 3.49
CA ILE A 50 -4.62 1.43 4.75
C ILE A 50 -5.95 1.10 5.44
N ASN A 51 -7.06 1.28 4.71
CA ASN A 51 -8.40 1.13 5.27
C ASN A 51 -8.78 -0.33 5.51
N GLN A 52 -8.30 -1.26 4.68
CA GLN A 52 -8.50 -2.69 4.91
C GLN A 52 -7.79 -3.15 6.19
N TYR A 53 -6.52 -2.77 6.37
CA TYR A 53 -5.75 -3.17 7.54
C TYR A 53 -6.27 -2.50 8.82
N LEU A 54 -6.73 -1.24 8.75
CA LEU A 54 -7.44 -0.60 9.87
C LEU A 54 -8.74 -1.33 10.22
N TYR A 55 -9.53 -1.70 9.20
CA TYR A 55 -10.76 -2.45 9.43
C TYR A 55 -10.45 -3.78 10.15
N HIS A 56 -9.50 -4.58 9.65
CA HIS A 56 -9.09 -5.84 10.28
C HIS A 56 -8.53 -5.61 11.70
N TYR A 57 -7.71 -4.57 11.90
CA TYR A 57 -7.14 -4.20 13.20
C TYR A 57 -8.22 -4.02 14.26
N PHE A 58 -9.32 -3.33 13.93
CA PHE A 58 -10.38 -3.04 14.90
C PHE A 58 -11.04 -4.30 15.49
N PHE A 59 -10.98 -5.44 14.80
CA PHE A 59 -11.49 -6.71 15.32
C PHE A 59 -10.39 -7.56 15.94
N PHE A 60 -9.18 -7.56 15.36
CA PHE A 60 -8.14 -8.50 15.78
C PHE A 60 -7.34 -8.05 16.99
N LYS A 61 -7.26 -6.74 17.27
CA LYS A 61 -6.55 -6.23 18.45
C LYS A 61 -7.11 -6.77 19.78
N ASP A 62 -8.41 -7.07 19.80
CA ASP A 62 -9.11 -7.64 20.97
C ASP A 62 -8.96 -9.17 21.03
N TYR A 63 -8.62 -9.81 19.90
CA TYR A 63 -8.35 -11.24 19.81
C TYR A 63 -6.90 -11.57 20.19
N ASP A 64 -5.93 -10.87 19.60
CA ASP A 64 -4.51 -10.99 19.91
C ASP A 64 -3.81 -9.63 19.71
N LYS A 65 -3.14 -9.15 20.76
CA LYS A 65 -2.49 -7.83 20.76
C LYS A 65 -1.41 -7.71 19.70
N LYS A 66 -0.61 -8.75 19.47
CA LYS A 66 0.49 -8.72 18.49
C LYS A 66 -0.03 -8.72 17.07
N LEU A 67 -1.12 -9.45 16.81
CA LEU A 67 -1.81 -9.39 15.52
C LEU A 67 -2.41 -8.01 15.25
N GLY A 68 -2.99 -7.37 16.27
CA GLY A 68 -3.42 -5.97 16.19
C GLY A 68 -2.25 -5.03 15.87
N GLU A 69 -1.14 -5.12 16.63
CA GLU A 69 0.06 -4.31 16.40
C GLU A 69 0.63 -4.51 14.98
N LEU A 70 0.59 -5.73 14.45
CA LEU A 70 1.02 -6.02 13.08
C LEU A 70 0.20 -5.22 12.05
N LEU A 71 -1.12 -5.32 12.11
CA LEU A 71 -2.01 -4.63 11.16
C LEU A 71 -1.93 -3.12 11.28
N GLU A 72 -1.87 -2.60 12.51
CA GLU A 72 -1.73 -1.17 12.75
C GLU A 72 -0.41 -0.62 12.18
N ASN A 73 0.71 -1.32 12.40
CA ASN A 73 2.00 -0.84 11.91
C ASN A 73 2.12 -0.96 10.38
N ILE A 74 1.61 -2.02 9.76
CA ILE A 74 1.58 -2.11 8.29
C ILE A 74 0.67 -1.02 7.73
N SER A 75 -0.52 -0.80 8.28
CA SER A 75 -1.40 0.30 7.86
C SER A 75 -0.71 1.66 7.91
N ILE A 76 0.12 1.91 8.94
CA ILE A 76 0.91 3.14 9.03
C ILE A 76 2.05 3.17 7.98
N SER A 77 2.70 2.04 7.68
CA SER A 77 3.64 1.95 6.55
C SER A 77 2.97 2.37 5.24
N GLU A 78 1.73 1.94 4.98
CA GLU A 78 1.01 2.33 3.74
C GLU A 78 0.65 3.81 3.69
N MET A 79 0.47 4.46 4.85
CA MET A 79 0.30 5.93 4.89
C MET A 79 1.54 6.65 4.37
N LEU A 80 2.74 6.07 4.56
CA LEU A 80 3.97 6.62 3.97
C LEU A 80 3.95 6.49 2.46
N HIS A 81 3.59 5.32 1.92
CA HIS A 81 3.50 5.10 0.47
C HIS A 81 2.50 6.06 -0.15
N MET A 82 1.34 6.24 0.49
CA MET A 82 0.33 7.19 0.07
C MET A 82 0.85 8.65 0.05
N GLU A 83 1.63 9.07 1.05
CA GLU A 83 2.28 10.40 1.07
C GLU A 83 3.28 10.56 -0.08
N ILE A 84 4.08 9.52 -0.34
CA ILE A 84 5.06 9.50 -1.44
C ILE A 84 4.37 9.65 -2.79
N LEU A 85 3.34 8.84 -3.04
CA LEU A 85 2.56 8.87 -4.28
C LEU A 85 1.86 10.22 -4.46
N ALA A 86 1.29 10.80 -3.40
CA ALA A 86 0.68 12.12 -3.45
C ALA A 86 1.69 13.21 -3.87
N GLU A 87 2.92 13.17 -3.34
CA GLU A 87 3.97 14.11 -3.72
C GLU A 87 4.43 13.91 -5.18
N LEU A 88 4.55 12.67 -5.64
CA LEU A 88 4.83 12.38 -7.05
C LEU A 88 3.73 12.92 -7.97
N ILE A 89 2.45 12.62 -7.67
CA ILE A 89 1.28 13.12 -8.41
C ILE A 89 1.32 14.66 -8.50
N LYS A 90 1.56 15.35 -7.38
CA LYS A 90 1.68 16.82 -7.35
C LYS A 90 2.82 17.32 -8.23
N LYS A 91 4.00 16.71 -8.15
CA LYS A 91 5.18 17.10 -8.95
C LYS A 91 4.97 16.85 -10.45
N LEU A 92 4.16 15.85 -10.80
CA LEU A 92 3.74 15.55 -12.17
C LEU A 92 2.67 16.53 -12.70
N GLY A 93 2.16 17.43 -11.86
CA GLY A 93 1.13 18.40 -12.21
C GLY A 93 -0.31 17.93 -11.95
N GLY A 94 -0.47 16.73 -11.37
CA GLY A 94 -1.76 16.20 -10.94
C GLY A 94 -2.22 16.74 -9.58
N LYS A 95 -3.42 16.34 -9.18
CA LYS A 95 -3.97 16.59 -7.84
C LYS A 95 -4.36 15.25 -7.23
N PRO A 96 -3.81 14.87 -6.06
CA PRO A 96 -4.07 13.58 -5.42
C PRO A 96 -5.49 13.58 -4.82
N VAL A 97 -6.48 13.38 -5.69
CA VAL A 97 -7.88 13.23 -5.32
C VAL A 97 -8.10 11.78 -4.92
N ILE A 98 -8.92 11.52 -3.91
CA ILE A 98 -9.23 10.16 -3.43
C ILE A 98 -10.14 9.43 -4.44
N ARG A 99 -9.53 9.00 -5.55
CA ARG A 99 -10.13 8.27 -6.68
C ARG A 99 -9.05 7.43 -7.36
N GLY A 100 -9.46 6.42 -8.11
CA GLY A 100 -8.63 5.86 -9.16
C GLY A 100 -8.70 6.68 -10.44
N SER A 101 -7.86 6.34 -11.40
CA SER A 101 -7.96 6.77 -12.79
C SER A 101 -8.55 5.64 -13.64
N TYR A 102 -7.72 4.75 -14.17
CA TYR A 102 -8.15 3.69 -15.06
C TYR A 102 -8.89 2.60 -14.30
N SER A 103 -8.45 2.28 -13.07
CA SER A 103 -9.07 1.23 -12.25
C SER A 103 -10.52 1.54 -11.88
N THR A 104 -10.87 2.81 -11.67
CA THR A 104 -12.22 3.24 -11.28
C THR A 104 -12.96 4.01 -12.37
N SER A 105 -12.36 4.19 -13.55
CA SER A 105 -12.85 5.12 -14.58
C SER A 105 -13.07 6.55 -14.05
N GLY A 106 -12.16 7.02 -13.18
CA GLY A 106 -12.20 8.35 -12.57
C GLY A 106 -13.18 8.52 -11.41
N ASN A 107 -13.89 7.46 -11.01
CA ASN A 107 -14.80 7.52 -9.86
C ASN A 107 -14.03 7.59 -8.53
N PHE A 108 -14.61 8.30 -7.56
CA PHE A 108 -14.10 8.36 -6.20
C PHE A 108 -13.97 6.97 -5.58
N TRP A 109 -13.00 6.85 -4.68
CA TRP A 109 -12.84 5.64 -3.90
C TRP A 109 -14.09 5.38 -3.05
N VAL A 110 -14.46 4.11 -2.92
CA VAL A 110 -15.63 3.69 -2.15
C VAL A 110 -15.26 2.56 -1.20
N GLY A 111 -15.90 2.54 -0.02
CA GLY A 111 -15.63 1.56 1.02
C GLY A 111 -15.80 0.10 0.60
N SER A 112 -16.55 -0.16 -0.46
CA SER A 112 -16.75 -1.51 -1.01
C SER A 112 -15.50 -2.14 -1.62
N TYR A 113 -14.39 -1.40 -1.77
CA TYR A 113 -13.11 -1.98 -2.19
C TYR A 113 -12.40 -2.74 -1.06
N ILE A 114 -12.76 -2.47 0.20
CA ILE A 114 -12.23 -3.21 1.35
C ILE A 114 -12.81 -4.63 1.35
N TYR A 115 -11.95 -5.63 1.52
CA TYR A 115 -12.41 -6.96 1.84
C TYR A 115 -12.80 -7.04 3.32
N TYR A 116 -14.09 -6.90 3.63
CA TYR A 116 -14.54 -6.97 5.02
C TYR A 116 -14.45 -8.38 5.63
N GLY A 117 -14.66 -9.44 4.84
CA GLY A 117 -14.54 -10.82 5.31
C GLY A 117 -15.44 -11.19 6.51
N SER A 118 -15.30 -12.42 7.02
CA SER A 118 -16.08 -12.90 8.18
C SER A 118 -15.26 -13.63 9.25
N ASN A 119 -14.03 -14.04 8.91
CA ASN A 119 -13.13 -14.69 9.86
C ASN A 119 -11.67 -14.30 9.61
N LEU A 120 -10.87 -14.50 10.66
CA LEU A 120 -9.46 -14.11 10.72
C LEU A 120 -8.62 -14.67 9.57
N CYS A 121 -8.82 -15.95 9.24
CA CYS A 121 -8.00 -16.62 8.23
C CYS A 121 -8.32 -16.19 6.80
N GLU A 122 -9.59 -15.88 6.51
CA GLU A 122 -9.98 -15.27 5.24
C GLU A 122 -9.40 -13.87 5.09
N GLN A 123 -9.49 -13.05 6.14
CA GLN A 123 -9.00 -11.67 6.13
C GLN A 123 -7.46 -11.63 5.97
N LEU A 124 -6.71 -12.46 6.69
CA LEU A 124 -5.25 -12.56 6.50
C LEU A 124 -4.86 -13.02 5.09
N ARG A 125 -5.62 -13.95 4.48
CA ARG A 125 -5.39 -14.34 3.08
C ARG A 125 -5.73 -13.21 2.12
N ALA A 126 -6.75 -12.42 2.41
CA ALA A 126 -7.12 -11.25 1.62
C ALA A 126 -6.04 -10.17 1.69
N ASP A 127 -5.45 -9.94 2.86
CA ASP A 127 -4.32 -9.01 3.05
C ASP A 127 -3.11 -9.45 2.22
N ILE A 128 -2.69 -10.72 2.33
CA ILE A 128 -1.60 -11.28 1.50
C ILE A 128 -1.89 -11.11 0.00
N ASN A 129 -3.13 -11.38 -0.43
CA ASN A 129 -3.51 -11.23 -1.83
C ASN A 129 -3.56 -9.76 -2.29
N ALA A 130 -3.90 -8.83 -1.40
CA ALA A 130 -3.89 -7.40 -1.69
C ALA A 130 -2.46 -6.94 -2.00
N GLU A 131 -1.48 -7.33 -1.18
CA GLU A 131 -0.07 -7.04 -1.39
C GLU A 131 0.48 -7.59 -2.71
N TYR A 132 0.15 -8.85 -3.04
CA TYR A 132 0.56 -9.42 -4.33
C TYR A 132 -0.01 -8.64 -5.52
N LYS A 133 -1.26 -8.17 -5.42
CA LYS A 133 -1.87 -7.34 -6.45
C LYS A 133 -1.24 -5.95 -6.52
N ALA A 134 -0.92 -5.33 -5.38
CA ALA A 134 -0.21 -4.05 -5.33
C ALA A 134 1.13 -4.14 -6.06
N ILE A 135 1.93 -5.19 -5.78
CA ILE A 135 3.18 -5.46 -6.51
C ILE A 135 2.94 -5.62 -8.01
N GLU A 136 1.88 -6.31 -8.43
CA GLU A 136 1.55 -6.49 -9.84
C GLU A 136 1.19 -5.16 -10.53
N GLU A 137 0.39 -4.32 -9.89
CA GLU A 137 0.03 -2.99 -10.39
C GLU A 137 1.26 -2.08 -10.47
N TYR A 138 2.09 -2.03 -9.43
CA TYR A 138 3.35 -1.29 -9.47
C TYR A 138 4.25 -1.77 -10.60
N GLN A 139 4.36 -3.07 -10.84
CA GLN A 139 5.12 -3.60 -11.96
C GLN A 139 4.54 -3.12 -13.30
N LYS A 140 3.23 -3.16 -13.51
CA LYS A 140 2.59 -2.64 -14.74
C LYS A 140 2.91 -1.15 -14.95
N HIS A 141 2.84 -0.35 -13.90
CA HIS A 141 3.16 1.08 -13.97
C HIS A 141 4.65 1.34 -14.24
N ILE A 142 5.56 0.57 -13.63
CA ILE A 142 7.00 0.63 -13.90
C ILE A 142 7.31 0.37 -15.38
N HIS A 143 6.59 -0.54 -16.03
CA HIS A 143 6.73 -0.81 -17.47
C HIS A 143 6.19 0.34 -18.34
N SER A 144 5.14 1.04 -17.88
CA SER A 144 4.46 2.10 -18.64
C SER A 144 5.10 3.48 -18.46
N ILE A 145 5.80 3.70 -17.36
CA ILE A 145 6.49 4.95 -17.03
C ILE A 145 7.91 4.89 -17.60
N ALA A 146 8.44 6.00 -18.13
CA ALA A 146 9.84 6.09 -18.57
C ALA A 146 10.74 6.80 -17.55
N ASP A 147 10.17 7.65 -16.69
CA ASP A 147 10.89 8.45 -15.71
C ASP A 147 11.63 7.55 -14.70
N PRO A 148 12.98 7.56 -14.68
CA PRO A 148 13.76 6.67 -13.82
C PRO A 148 13.61 6.97 -12.33
N TYR A 149 13.26 8.21 -11.95
CA TYR A 149 13.09 8.59 -10.55
C TYR A 149 11.81 8.00 -9.97
N ILE A 150 10.73 8.01 -10.76
CA ILE A 150 9.47 7.36 -10.37
C ILE A 150 9.67 5.85 -10.25
N LYS A 151 10.33 5.23 -11.24
CA LYS A 151 10.63 3.78 -11.17
C LYS A 151 11.41 3.41 -9.92
N ALA A 152 12.40 4.23 -9.53
CA ALA A 152 13.19 3.97 -8.33
C ALA A 152 12.33 4.00 -7.06
N ILE A 153 11.37 4.93 -6.98
CA ILE A 153 10.40 4.98 -5.88
C ILE A 153 9.49 3.74 -5.89
N LEU A 154 8.88 3.40 -7.01
CA LEU A 154 7.97 2.24 -7.10
C LEU A 154 8.69 0.93 -6.80
N HIS A 155 9.92 0.75 -7.28
CA HIS A 155 10.74 -0.41 -6.92
C HIS A 155 11.05 -0.47 -5.43
N ARG A 156 11.21 0.68 -4.77
CA ARG A 156 11.43 0.75 -3.34
C ARG A 156 10.16 0.39 -2.56
N ILE A 157 8.98 0.89 -2.97
CA ILE A 157 7.68 0.50 -2.37
C ILE A 157 7.50 -1.01 -2.46
N ILE A 158 7.75 -1.63 -3.62
CA ILE A 158 7.70 -3.09 -3.80
C ILE A 158 8.55 -3.87 -2.78
N LEU A 159 9.62 -3.30 -2.23
CA LEU A 159 10.39 -3.95 -1.17
C LEU A 159 9.63 -4.00 0.15
N ASP A 160 8.85 -2.97 0.48
CA ASP A 160 7.98 -2.95 1.67
C ASP A 160 6.85 -3.98 1.51
N GLU A 161 6.21 -4.06 0.35
CA GLU A 161 5.13 -5.04 0.11
C GLU A 161 5.60 -6.49 0.31
N LYS A 162 6.85 -6.78 -0.05
CA LYS A 162 7.44 -8.10 0.21
C LYS A 162 7.64 -8.36 1.70
N VAL A 163 7.96 -7.34 2.48
CA VAL A 163 8.02 -7.43 3.95
C VAL A 163 6.61 -7.64 4.50
N HIS A 164 5.60 -6.90 4.03
CA HIS A 164 4.20 -7.07 4.45
C HIS A 164 3.70 -8.48 4.18
N ILE A 165 3.91 -9.01 2.97
CA ILE A 165 3.60 -10.40 2.60
C ILE A 165 4.27 -11.37 3.56
N HIS A 166 5.55 -11.18 3.87
CA HIS A 166 6.28 -12.06 4.77
C HIS A 166 5.63 -12.09 6.17
N LEU A 167 5.34 -10.91 6.73
CA LEU A 167 4.74 -10.77 8.06
C LEU A 167 3.32 -11.34 8.11
N PHE A 168 2.49 -11.06 7.11
CA PHE A 168 1.15 -11.65 7.04
C PHE A 168 1.18 -13.17 6.89
N ASN A 169 2.13 -13.73 6.13
CA ASN A 169 2.29 -15.19 6.05
C ASN A 169 2.72 -15.81 7.39
N GLN A 170 3.56 -15.13 8.17
CA GLN A 170 3.89 -15.57 9.53
C GLN A 170 2.65 -15.58 10.43
N ALA A 171 1.85 -14.52 10.40
CA ALA A 171 0.58 -14.45 11.13
C ALA A 171 -0.39 -15.57 10.67
N LEU A 172 -0.54 -15.77 9.36
CA LEU A 172 -1.39 -16.84 8.82
C LEU A 172 -0.92 -18.22 9.29
N ALA A 173 0.39 -18.49 9.28
CA ALA A 173 0.92 -19.76 9.77
C ALA A 173 0.66 -19.96 11.27
N GLN A 174 0.76 -18.90 12.07
CA GLN A 174 0.54 -18.94 13.51
C GLN A 174 -0.94 -19.16 13.87
N PHE A 175 -1.87 -18.47 13.21
CA PHE A 175 -3.27 -18.43 13.62
C PHE A 175 -4.19 -19.35 12.80
N CYS A 176 -3.75 -19.81 11.62
CA CYS A 176 -4.60 -20.53 10.67
C CYS A 176 -4.08 -21.91 10.27
N THR A 177 -3.06 -22.44 10.96
CA THR A 177 -2.69 -23.85 10.82
C THR A 177 -3.71 -24.71 11.57
N VAL A 178 -4.35 -25.62 10.82
CA VAL A 178 -5.25 -26.62 11.38
C VAL A 178 -4.39 -27.64 12.13
N PHE A 179 -4.32 -27.57 13.45
CA PHE A 179 -3.92 -28.75 14.21
C PHE A 179 -5.08 -29.76 14.10
N PRO A 180 -4.89 -30.93 13.46
CA PRO A 180 -5.86 -32.01 13.64
C PRO A 180 -5.84 -32.37 15.12
N LYS A 181 -6.99 -32.19 15.79
CA LYS A 181 -7.27 -32.90 17.05
C LYS A 181 -7.57 -34.36 16.74
#